data_AF-A0A6G3XZ27-F1
#
_entry.id   AF-A0A6G3XZ27-F1
#
_cell.length_a   1.000
_cell.length_b   1.000
_cell.length_c   1.000
_cell.angle_alpha   90.00
_cell.angle_beta   90.00
_cell.angle_gamma   90.00
#
_symmetry.space_group_name_H-M   'P 1'
#
loop_
_entity.id
_entity.type
_entity.pdbx_description
1 polymer ?
#
loop_
_entity_poly.entity_id
_entity_poly.type
_entity_poly.pdbx_seq_one_letter_code
_entity_poly.pdbx_strand_id
1 'polypeptide(L)'
;MSGEGVEMTAAEGEVLRKDRGHQPLWVWVMVLTAYGHRCVYCDERPSQTLEHEAPLAGRAGRDIWWNLVPACDRCNSWKQKKSAAEWARDMKLHHAYPKAGFARHALPLRIVEGINDRVAHVQREIRDPARRQWFEHHYGQKRTPRLRREKHEEVQRCAEGMERYPFLPWESREIKPSTSHCMRVLCCGYQQDDAHPEFITLAEAEREDLRRMAYEKGWYLGDLIGNLLDRAVEEWRRSRRGGRGEKRSGDVNRDACARL
;
A
#
# COMPACT_ATOMS: atom_id res chain seq x y z
N MET A 1 39.28 14.87 33.49
CA MET A 1 37.86 15.01 33.12
C MET A 1 37.79 15.73 31.80
N SER A 2 37.81 14.97 30.71
CA SER A 2 37.78 15.51 29.35
C SER A 2 37.09 14.45 28.49
N GLY A 3 35.96 14.82 27.90
CA GLY A 3 35.00 13.90 27.28
C GLY A 3 35.48 13.31 25.96
N GLU A 4 34.99 12.09 25.71
CA GLU A 4 35.09 11.38 24.45
C GLU A 4 34.20 12.07 23.39
N GLY A 5 34.83 12.61 22.35
CA GLY A 5 34.13 13.02 21.14
C GLY A 5 33.92 11.81 20.24
N VAL A 6 32.67 11.40 20.04
CA VAL A 6 32.31 10.38 19.05
C VAL A 6 32.42 10.98 17.66
N GLU A 7 33.39 10.47 16.91
CA GLU A 7 33.66 10.80 15.52
C GLU A 7 32.55 10.19 14.63
N MET A 8 31.61 11.02 14.17
CA MET A 8 30.61 10.62 13.18
C MET A 8 31.25 10.46 11.81
N THR A 9 31.27 9.22 11.31
CA THR A 9 31.89 8.84 10.04
C THR A 9 31.12 9.38 8.84
N ALA A 10 31.89 9.85 7.85
CA ALA A 10 31.48 10.49 6.62
C ALA A 10 30.81 9.52 5.63
N ALA A 11 29.53 9.20 5.84
CA ALA A 11 28.73 8.35 4.94
C ALA A 11 27.45 9.03 4.39
N GLU A 12 27.32 10.36 4.50
CA GLU A 12 26.14 11.09 4.01
C GLU A 12 26.40 11.97 2.76
N GLY A 13 27.63 11.96 2.24
CA GLY A 13 28.08 12.92 1.22
C GLY A 13 27.92 12.49 -0.24
N GLU A 14 27.53 11.24 -0.54
CA GLU A 14 27.68 10.68 -1.90
C GLU A 14 26.36 10.27 -2.58
N VAL A 15 25.24 10.79 -2.12
CA VAL A 15 23.96 10.68 -2.84
C VAL A 15 23.55 12.08 -3.23
N LEU A 16 23.71 12.46 -4.50
CA LEU A 16 22.92 13.49 -5.22
C LEU A 16 23.72 14.01 -6.42
N ARG A 17 23.90 13.20 -7.48
CA ARG A 17 24.20 13.78 -8.80
C ARG A 17 23.91 12.93 -10.03
N LYS A 18 23.65 11.62 -9.92
CA LYS A 18 23.32 10.78 -11.09
C LYS A 18 21.93 10.21 -10.94
N ASP A 19 21.14 10.35 -12.00
CA ASP A 19 19.74 9.93 -12.18
C ASP A 19 18.66 10.73 -11.45
N ARG A 20 18.47 11.98 -11.88
CA ARG A 20 17.13 12.59 -11.78
C ARG A 20 16.19 11.83 -12.71
N GLY A 21 15.20 11.15 -12.16
CA GLY A 21 14.02 10.69 -12.93
C GLY A 21 14.06 9.29 -13.53
N HIS A 22 14.93 8.39 -13.07
CA HIS A 22 14.90 6.97 -13.46
C HIS A 22 14.39 6.05 -12.34
N GLN A 23 13.20 6.36 -11.83
CA GLN A 23 12.54 5.48 -10.86
C GLN A 23 12.24 4.11 -11.50
N PRO A 24 12.42 2.99 -10.77
CA PRO A 24 12.12 1.66 -11.27
C PRO A 24 10.61 1.50 -11.53
N LEU A 25 10.24 0.54 -12.38
CA LEU A 25 8.84 0.34 -12.77
C LEU A 25 7.91 0.16 -11.58
N TRP A 26 8.33 -0.59 -10.55
CA TRP A 26 7.51 -0.80 -9.37
C TRP A 26 7.14 0.51 -8.65
N VAL A 27 8.04 1.51 -8.61
CA VAL A 27 7.76 2.84 -8.06
C VAL A 27 6.74 3.58 -8.94
N TRP A 28 6.90 3.51 -10.27
CA TRP A 28 5.94 4.09 -11.20
C TRP A 28 4.53 3.56 -10.98
N VAL A 29 4.39 2.24 -10.96
CA VAL A 29 3.11 1.56 -10.79
C VAL A 29 2.55 1.84 -9.39
N MET A 30 3.35 1.72 -8.33
CA MET A 30 2.91 1.96 -6.95
C MET A 30 2.37 3.38 -6.74
N VAL A 31 3.12 4.39 -7.19
CA VAL A 31 2.79 5.80 -6.95
C VAL A 31 1.64 6.23 -7.85
N LEU A 32 1.65 5.88 -9.15
CA LEU A 32 0.59 6.32 -10.05
C LEU A 32 -0.75 5.62 -9.78
N THR A 33 -0.77 4.44 -9.20
CA THR A 33 -2.02 3.81 -8.77
C THR A 33 -2.51 4.27 -7.41
N ALA A 34 -1.71 5.04 -6.66
CA ALA A 34 -2.15 5.63 -5.39
C ALA A 34 -3.31 6.61 -5.59
N TYR A 35 -4.09 6.85 -4.55
CA TYR A 35 -5.28 7.71 -4.59
C TYR A 35 -6.27 7.33 -5.71
N GLY A 36 -6.45 6.03 -5.94
CA GLY A 36 -7.36 5.52 -6.97
C GLY A 36 -6.99 5.94 -8.38
N HIS A 37 -5.68 5.99 -8.69
CA HIS A 37 -5.14 6.40 -9.98
C HIS A 37 -5.49 7.86 -10.38
N ARG A 38 -5.79 8.72 -9.40
CA ARG A 38 -6.10 10.15 -9.63
C ARG A 38 -4.96 11.06 -9.23
N CYS A 39 -4.95 12.25 -9.82
CA CYS A 39 -4.03 13.31 -9.46
C CYS A 39 -4.33 13.81 -8.04
N VAL A 40 -3.32 13.76 -7.17
CA VAL A 40 -3.44 14.20 -5.76
C VAL A 40 -3.82 15.67 -5.64
N TYR A 41 -3.47 16.48 -6.63
CA TYR A 41 -3.66 17.92 -6.63
C TYR A 41 -5.07 18.35 -7.01
N CYS A 42 -5.53 17.98 -8.20
CA CYS A 42 -6.84 18.40 -8.69
C CYS A 42 -7.95 17.41 -8.40
N ASP A 43 -7.65 16.13 -8.09
CA ASP A 43 -8.62 15.04 -7.90
C ASP A 43 -9.56 14.78 -9.09
N GLU A 44 -9.33 15.44 -10.23
CA GLU A 44 -10.21 15.38 -11.40
C GLU A 44 -9.63 14.56 -12.55
N ARG A 45 -8.29 14.47 -12.63
CA ARG A 45 -7.59 13.85 -13.76
C ARG A 45 -6.85 12.60 -13.33
N PRO A 46 -6.67 11.62 -14.22
CA PRO A 46 -5.76 10.51 -13.98
C PRO A 46 -4.37 11.01 -13.62
N SER A 47 -3.66 10.24 -12.80
CA SER A 47 -2.25 10.47 -12.54
C SER A 47 -1.43 10.09 -13.78
N GLN A 48 -0.42 10.90 -14.10
CA GLN A 48 0.36 10.74 -15.34
C GLN A 48 1.87 10.84 -15.09
N THR A 49 2.28 11.44 -13.99
CA THR A 49 3.69 11.64 -13.66
C THR A 49 3.95 11.43 -12.19
N LEU A 50 5.15 10.91 -11.91
CA LEU A 50 5.75 10.98 -10.60
C LEU A 50 6.15 12.41 -10.34
N GLU A 51 5.75 12.93 -9.19
CA GLU A 51 6.01 14.31 -8.81
C GLU A 51 6.59 14.34 -7.40
N HIS A 52 7.65 15.13 -7.20
CA HIS A 52 8.29 15.26 -5.90
C HIS A 52 7.54 16.29 -5.05
N GLU A 53 6.97 15.85 -3.91
CA GLU A 53 6.28 16.76 -2.99
C GLU A 53 7.25 17.87 -2.57
N ALA A 54 8.38 17.49 -1.96
CA ALA A 54 9.44 18.40 -1.61
C ALA A 54 10.32 18.64 -2.85
N PRO A 55 10.48 19.90 -3.29
CA PRO A 55 11.28 20.23 -4.45
C PRO A 55 12.72 19.73 -4.29
N LEU A 56 13.27 19.05 -5.31
CA LEU A 56 14.63 18.51 -5.29
C LEU A 56 15.72 19.56 -5.02
N ALA A 57 15.47 20.83 -5.33
CA ALA A 57 16.40 21.93 -5.06
C ALA A 57 16.38 22.42 -3.61
N GLY A 58 15.41 21.97 -2.80
CA GLY A 58 15.26 22.33 -1.39
C GLY A 58 16.00 21.38 -0.45
N ARG A 59 16.19 21.80 0.81
CA ARG A 59 16.90 21.00 1.85
C ARG A 59 16.26 19.63 2.12
N ALA A 60 14.96 19.49 1.91
CA ALA A 60 14.21 18.25 2.09
C ALA A 60 14.02 17.45 0.79
N GLY A 61 14.44 18.00 -0.36
CA GLY A 61 14.25 17.41 -1.67
C GLY A 61 15.15 16.21 -1.89
N ARG A 62 14.56 15.04 -2.07
CA ARG A 62 15.29 13.81 -2.41
C ARG A 62 14.52 13.03 -3.49
N ASP A 63 15.24 12.39 -4.41
CA ASP A 63 14.66 11.55 -5.46
C ASP A 63 14.45 10.11 -4.96
N ILE A 64 13.42 9.96 -4.13
CA ILE A 64 13.15 8.78 -3.30
C ILE A 64 11.65 8.54 -3.27
N TRP A 65 11.23 7.28 -3.22
CA TRP A 65 9.82 6.91 -3.36
C TRP A 65 8.89 7.58 -2.32
N TRP A 66 9.37 7.83 -1.09
CA TRP A 66 8.54 8.47 -0.05
C TRP A 66 8.38 9.99 -0.18
N ASN A 67 9.06 10.60 -1.14
CA ASN A 67 8.87 11.99 -1.55
C ASN A 67 8.03 12.10 -2.84
N LEU A 68 7.56 10.99 -3.41
CA LEU A 68 6.80 11.00 -4.66
C LEU A 68 5.28 10.99 -4.39
N VAL A 69 4.54 11.67 -5.25
CA VAL A 69 3.07 11.66 -5.30
C VAL A 69 2.56 11.54 -6.75
N PRO A 70 1.33 11.03 -6.98
CA PRO A 70 0.72 10.97 -8.30
C PRO A 70 0.17 12.33 -8.73
N ALA A 71 0.62 12.84 -9.88
CA ALA A 71 0.12 14.09 -10.44
C ALA A 71 -0.26 13.94 -11.92
N CYS A 72 -1.23 14.74 -12.39
CA CYS A 72 -1.43 14.95 -13.83
C CYS A 72 -0.40 15.96 -14.36
N ASP A 73 -0.15 15.95 -15.67
CA ASP A 73 0.86 16.82 -16.30
C ASP A 73 0.57 18.31 -16.09
N ARG A 74 -0.73 18.66 -16.10
CA ARG A 74 -1.19 20.04 -15.90
C ARG A 74 -0.82 20.56 -14.50
N CYS A 75 -1.19 19.84 -13.46
CA CYS A 75 -0.90 20.26 -12.08
C CYS A 75 0.61 20.25 -11.79
N ASN A 76 1.32 19.23 -12.27
CA ASN A 76 2.78 19.16 -12.16
C ASN A 76 3.46 20.40 -12.78
N SER A 77 3.06 20.78 -13.99
CA SER A 77 3.57 21.97 -14.67
C SER A 77 3.27 23.27 -13.92
N TRP A 78 2.12 23.34 -13.23
CA TRP A 78 1.69 24.53 -12.50
C TRP A 78 2.31 24.67 -11.10
N LYS A 79 2.53 23.57 -10.38
CA LYS A 79 3.19 23.55 -9.06
C LYS A 79 4.64 24.01 -9.15
N GLN A 80 5.35 23.57 -10.20
CA GLN A 80 6.76 23.87 -10.41
C GLN A 80 7.63 23.50 -9.19
N LYS A 81 8.44 24.43 -8.68
CA LYS A 81 9.41 24.23 -7.60
C LYS A 81 8.84 24.52 -6.20
N LYS A 82 7.51 24.52 -6.05
CA LYS A 82 6.83 24.76 -4.77
C LYS A 82 6.50 23.42 -4.13
N SER A 83 6.44 23.35 -2.81
CA SER A 83 5.76 22.26 -2.08
C SER A 83 4.24 22.33 -2.30
N ALA A 84 3.51 21.27 -1.93
CA ALA A 84 2.05 21.26 -2.03
C ALA A 84 1.42 22.40 -1.20
N ALA A 85 1.97 22.62 0.00
CA ALA A 85 1.48 23.64 0.93
C ALA A 85 1.74 25.07 0.42
N GLU A 86 2.92 25.35 -0.14
CA GLU A 86 3.23 26.65 -0.76
C GLU A 86 2.33 26.91 -1.96
N TRP A 87 2.14 25.90 -2.83
CA TRP A 87 1.31 26.06 -4.01
C TRP A 87 -0.17 26.26 -3.65
N ALA A 88 -0.68 25.55 -2.65
CA ALA A 88 -2.03 25.77 -2.12
C ALA A 88 -2.19 27.17 -1.51
N ARG A 89 -1.18 27.66 -0.78
CA ARG A 89 -1.17 29.03 -0.23
C ARG A 89 -1.26 30.07 -1.33
N ASP A 90 -0.47 29.94 -2.38
CA ASP A 90 -0.47 30.88 -3.51
C ASP A 90 -1.82 30.90 -4.24
N MET A 91 -2.48 29.75 -4.38
CA MET A 91 -3.84 29.72 -4.92
C MET A 91 -4.86 30.40 -4.00
N LYS A 92 -4.77 30.19 -2.68
CA LYS A 92 -5.64 30.89 -1.71
C LYS A 92 -5.43 32.40 -1.78
N LEU A 93 -4.18 32.85 -1.86
CA LEU A 93 -3.85 34.26 -2.06
C LEU A 93 -4.35 34.79 -3.41
N HIS A 94 -4.29 34.00 -4.48
CA HIS A 94 -4.87 34.38 -5.76
C HIS A 94 -6.38 34.55 -5.69
N HIS A 95 -7.11 33.68 -4.97
CA HIS A 95 -8.55 33.83 -4.76
C HIS A 95 -8.90 35.08 -3.94
N ALA A 96 -8.10 35.40 -2.91
CA ALA A 96 -8.28 36.62 -2.12
C ALA A 96 -7.89 37.90 -2.88
N TYR A 97 -6.87 37.82 -3.73
CA TYR A 97 -6.27 38.95 -4.45
C TYR A 97 -5.97 38.61 -5.94
N PRO A 98 -6.99 38.51 -6.81
CA PRO A 98 -6.81 38.00 -8.18
C PRO A 98 -5.85 38.83 -9.05
N LYS A 99 -5.80 40.15 -8.83
CA LYS A 99 -4.95 41.09 -9.58
C LYS A 99 -3.48 41.08 -9.17
N ALA A 100 -3.13 40.41 -8.06
CA ALA A 100 -1.77 40.40 -7.51
C ALA A 100 -0.84 39.35 -8.16
N GLY A 101 -1.38 38.44 -9.00
CA GLY A 101 -0.56 37.54 -9.80
C GLY A 101 0.05 36.33 -9.05
N PHE A 102 -0.48 35.96 -7.88
CA PHE A 102 0.04 34.82 -7.08
C PHE A 102 -0.01 33.46 -7.80
N ALA A 103 -0.99 33.24 -8.67
CA ALA A 103 -1.11 32.04 -9.49
C ALA A 103 -1.56 32.41 -10.91
N ARG A 104 -1.01 31.72 -11.92
CA ARG A 104 -1.46 31.86 -13.32
C ARG A 104 -2.72 31.06 -13.62
N HIS A 105 -2.87 29.92 -12.94
CA HIS A 105 -4.03 29.05 -13.04
C HIS A 105 -4.37 28.56 -11.64
N ALA A 106 -5.51 29.00 -11.12
CA ALA A 106 -6.00 28.58 -9.81
C ALA A 106 -7.03 27.47 -9.97
N LEU A 107 -6.86 26.40 -9.20
CA LEU A 107 -7.90 25.40 -9.00
C LEU A 107 -9.06 26.02 -8.18
N PRO A 108 -10.28 25.46 -8.26
CA PRO A 108 -11.38 25.90 -7.42
C PRO A 108 -10.99 25.85 -5.93
N LEU A 109 -11.38 26.85 -5.14
CA LEU A 109 -10.94 26.99 -3.75
C LEU A 109 -11.21 25.72 -2.91
N ARG A 110 -12.39 25.10 -3.08
CA ARG A 110 -12.76 23.82 -2.46
C ARG A 110 -11.76 22.68 -2.72
N ILE A 111 -11.16 22.66 -3.92
CA ILE A 111 -10.15 21.67 -4.29
C ILE A 111 -8.82 22.02 -3.60
N VAL A 112 -8.45 23.30 -3.61
CA VAL A 112 -7.23 23.81 -2.99
C VAL A 112 -7.17 23.51 -1.50
N GLU A 113 -8.28 23.66 -0.79
CA GLU A 113 -8.38 23.42 0.65
C GLU A 113 -8.01 21.99 1.03
N GLY A 114 -8.36 20.99 0.20
CA GLY A 114 -8.06 19.59 0.47
C GLY A 114 -6.70 19.10 -0.06
N ILE A 115 -5.87 19.93 -0.70
CA ILE A 115 -4.60 19.47 -1.30
C ILE A 115 -3.69 18.83 -0.26
N ASN A 116 -3.50 19.49 0.89
CA ASN A 116 -2.57 19.01 1.91
C ASN A 116 -3.01 17.67 2.50
N ASP A 117 -4.31 17.51 2.73
CA ASP A 117 -4.87 16.26 3.29
C ASP A 117 -4.73 15.10 2.31
N ARG A 118 -4.98 15.34 1.02
CA ARG A 118 -4.78 14.34 -0.03
C ARG A 118 -3.32 13.95 -0.17
N VAL A 119 -2.39 14.92 -0.14
CA VAL A 119 -0.95 14.64 -0.18
C VAL A 119 -0.51 13.82 1.03
N ALA A 120 -0.95 14.19 2.23
CA ALA A 120 -0.65 13.44 3.44
C ALA A 120 -1.24 12.02 3.41
N HIS A 121 -2.46 11.86 2.89
CA HIS A 121 -3.09 10.56 2.68
C HIS A 121 -2.27 9.67 1.74
N VAL A 122 -1.92 10.18 0.56
CA VAL A 122 -1.09 9.48 -0.43
C VAL A 122 0.27 9.09 0.14
N GLN A 123 0.93 9.99 0.87
CA GLN A 123 2.23 9.67 1.47
C GLN A 123 2.11 8.55 2.51
N ARG A 124 1.00 8.47 3.27
CA ARG A 124 0.74 7.33 4.16
C ARG A 124 0.49 6.05 3.36
N GLU A 125 -0.32 6.10 2.31
CA GLU A 125 -0.60 4.98 1.41
C GLU A 125 0.69 4.41 0.80
N ILE A 126 1.57 5.27 0.26
CA ILE A 126 2.86 4.88 -0.33
C ILE A 126 3.84 4.32 0.70
N ARG A 127 3.77 4.79 1.95
CA ARG A 127 4.65 4.34 3.04
C ARG A 127 4.22 3.02 3.67
N ASP A 128 3.01 2.53 3.38
CA ASP A 128 2.54 1.23 3.84
C ASP A 128 3.54 0.13 3.39
N PRO A 129 4.20 -0.56 4.33
CA PRO A 129 5.14 -1.62 4.00
C PRO A 129 4.52 -2.76 3.18
N ALA A 130 3.27 -3.13 3.48
CA ALA A 130 2.57 -4.22 2.80
C ALA A 130 2.31 -3.87 1.34
N ARG A 131 1.82 -2.65 1.09
CA ARG A 131 1.63 -2.12 -0.27
C ARG A 131 2.95 -2.13 -1.04
N ARG A 132 3.99 -1.54 -0.45
CA ARG A 132 5.29 -1.38 -1.11
C ARG A 132 5.92 -2.73 -1.45
N GLN A 133 5.92 -3.66 -0.49
CA GLN A 133 6.40 -5.03 -0.70
C GLN A 133 5.65 -5.73 -1.84
N TRP A 134 4.32 -5.55 -1.94
CA TRP A 134 3.54 -6.10 -3.04
C TRP A 134 4.01 -5.57 -4.41
N PHE A 135 4.15 -4.25 -4.58
CA PHE A 135 4.65 -3.71 -5.84
C PHE A 135 6.09 -4.14 -6.14
N GLU A 136 6.97 -4.18 -5.13
CA GLU A 136 8.34 -4.66 -5.27
C GLU A 136 8.38 -6.13 -5.73
N HIS A 137 7.54 -7.01 -5.18
CA HIS A 137 7.48 -8.43 -5.58
C HIS A 137 6.92 -8.61 -6.99
N HIS A 138 5.88 -7.86 -7.38
CA HIS A 138 5.20 -8.05 -8.67
C HIS A 138 5.86 -7.32 -9.84
N TYR A 139 6.59 -6.22 -9.56
CA TYR A 139 7.16 -5.35 -10.59
C TYR A 139 8.66 -5.09 -10.39
N GLY A 140 9.27 -5.48 -9.26
CA GLY A 140 10.67 -5.16 -8.95
C GLY A 140 11.68 -5.86 -9.85
N GLN A 141 11.37 -7.07 -10.32
CA GLN A 141 12.20 -7.80 -11.29
C GLN A 141 11.89 -7.42 -12.76
N LYS A 142 10.81 -6.68 -13.01
CA LYS A 142 10.46 -6.24 -14.36
C LYS A 142 11.40 -5.12 -14.80
N ARG A 143 11.88 -5.20 -16.04
CA ARG A 143 12.64 -4.12 -16.66
C ARG A 143 11.80 -2.84 -16.73
N THR A 144 12.37 -1.72 -16.28
CA THR A 144 11.75 -0.41 -16.44
C THR A 144 11.70 0.00 -17.92
N PRO A 145 10.50 0.20 -18.50
CA PRO A 145 10.37 0.63 -19.88
C PRO A 145 10.99 2.02 -20.11
N ARG A 146 11.57 2.24 -21.29
CA ARG A 146 12.18 3.55 -21.60
C ARG A 146 11.09 4.56 -21.92
N LEU A 147 10.09 4.16 -22.71
CA LEU A 147 9.03 5.04 -23.15
C LEU A 147 8.01 5.26 -22.04
N ARG A 148 7.56 6.51 -21.89
CA ARG A 148 6.53 6.87 -20.92
C ARG A 148 5.20 6.14 -21.18
N ARG A 149 4.85 5.91 -22.46
CA ARG A 149 3.65 5.17 -22.86
C ARG A 149 3.65 3.74 -22.31
N GLU A 150 4.75 3.03 -22.47
CA GLU A 150 4.91 1.65 -21.98
C GLU A 150 4.82 1.56 -20.45
N LYS A 151 5.35 2.56 -19.72
CA LYS A 151 5.16 2.66 -18.27
C LYS A 151 3.67 2.81 -17.91
N HIS A 152 2.94 3.66 -18.65
CA HIS A 152 1.51 3.84 -18.46
C HIS A 152 0.69 2.60 -18.81
N GLU A 153 1.10 1.83 -19.81
CA GLU A 153 0.48 0.53 -20.13
C GLU A 153 0.59 -0.45 -18.95
N GLU A 154 1.74 -0.49 -18.25
CA GLU A 154 1.91 -1.31 -17.03
C GLU A 154 1.11 -0.77 -15.83
N VAL A 155 1.03 0.55 -15.68
CA VAL A 155 0.20 1.20 -14.64
C VAL A 155 -1.28 0.87 -14.84
N GLN A 156 -1.77 1.00 -16.08
CA GLN A 156 -3.15 0.68 -16.46
C GLN A 156 -3.46 -0.80 -16.21
N ARG A 157 -2.58 -1.71 -16.66
CA ARG A 157 -2.73 -3.14 -16.42
C ARG A 157 -2.78 -3.47 -14.92
N CYS A 158 -1.98 -2.77 -14.12
CA CYS A 158 -2.01 -2.92 -12.66
C CYS A 158 -3.33 -2.45 -12.07
N ALA A 159 -3.80 -1.25 -12.44
CA ALA A 159 -5.06 -0.69 -11.95
C ALA A 159 -6.24 -1.61 -12.28
N GLU A 160 -6.36 -2.05 -13.54
CA GLU A 160 -7.39 -2.99 -13.99
C GLU A 160 -7.28 -4.36 -13.31
N GLY A 161 -6.06 -4.82 -13.02
CA GLY A 161 -5.84 -6.04 -12.26
C GLY A 161 -6.30 -5.90 -10.81
N MET A 162 -6.06 -4.74 -10.20
CA MET A 162 -6.47 -4.45 -8.82
C MET A 162 -7.99 -4.38 -8.66
N GLU A 163 -8.72 -3.88 -9.67
CA GLU A 163 -10.19 -3.84 -9.67
C GLU A 163 -10.84 -5.24 -9.60
N ARG A 164 -10.11 -6.30 -9.94
CA ARG A 164 -10.61 -7.68 -9.88
C ARG A 164 -10.57 -8.27 -8.48
N TYR A 165 -9.77 -7.69 -7.58
CA TYR A 165 -9.66 -8.18 -6.22
C TYR A 165 -10.83 -7.68 -5.37
N PRO A 166 -11.36 -8.51 -4.45
CA PRO A 166 -12.40 -8.11 -3.51
C PRO A 166 -12.01 -6.94 -2.60
N PHE A 167 -10.72 -6.79 -2.35
CA PHE A 167 -10.07 -5.72 -1.61
C PHE A 167 -8.58 -5.70 -2.00
N LEU A 168 -7.83 -4.68 -1.57
CA LEU A 168 -6.46 -4.49 -2.05
C LEU A 168 -5.58 -5.69 -1.65
N PRO A 169 -4.76 -6.26 -2.56
CA PRO A 169 -4.00 -7.49 -2.30
C PRO A 169 -3.15 -7.47 -1.03
N TRP A 170 -2.56 -6.32 -0.70
CA TRP A 170 -1.72 -6.13 0.48
C TRP A 170 -2.50 -5.99 1.80
N GLU A 171 -3.83 -5.88 1.76
CA GLU A 171 -4.68 -5.98 2.96
C GLU A 171 -4.96 -7.44 3.33
N SER A 172 -4.75 -8.39 2.40
CA SER A 172 -4.89 -9.81 2.70
C SER A 172 -3.77 -10.29 3.62
N ARG A 173 -4.06 -11.34 4.40
CA ARG A 173 -3.06 -11.96 5.30
C ARG A 173 -1.82 -12.36 4.50
N GLU A 174 -0.66 -11.97 5.00
CA GLU A 174 0.62 -12.56 4.59
C GLU A 174 0.83 -13.86 5.38
N ILE A 175 1.00 -14.98 4.68
CA ILE A 175 1.13 -16.29 5.33
C ILE A 175 2.46 -16.36 6.11
N LYS A 176 3.55 -15.95 5.45
CA LYS A 176 4.87 -15.78 6.05
C LYS A 176 5.62 -14.65 5.34
N PRO A 177 6.48 -13.90 6.06
CA PRO A 177 7.30 -12.86 5.44
C PRO A 177 8.19 -13.45 4.33
N SER A 178 8.28 -12.75 3.20
CA SER A 178 9.17 -13.09 2.10
C SER A 178 9.82 -11.84 1.53
N THR A 179 11.10 -11.97 1.17
CA THR A 179 11.88 -10.87 0.58
C THR A 179 11.82 -10.86 -0.94
N SER A 180 11.44 -11.97 -1.58
CA SER A 180 11.61 -12.15 -3.04
C SER A 180 10.32 -12.42 -3.81
N HIS A 181 9.26 -12.89 -3.14
CA HIS A 181 7.99 -13.25 -3.78
C HIS A 181 6.81 -12.93 -2.88
N CYS A 182 5.66 -12.61 -3.48
CA CYS A 182 4.44 -12.28 -2.77
C CYS A 182 3.86 -13.52 -2.08
N MET A 183 3.61 -13.42 -0.77
CA MET A 183 3.07 -14.51 0.06
C MET A 183 1.66 -14.19 0.60
N ARG A 184 0.99 -13.26 -0.08
CA ARG A 184 -0.36 -12.80 0.25
C ARG A 184 -1.37 -13.83 -0.25
N VAL A 185 -2.25 -14.31 0.64
CA VAL A 185 -3.23 -15.38 0.34
C VAL A 185 -4.03 -15.05 -0.91
N LEU A 186 -4.55 -13.82 -0.99
CA LEU A 186 -5.42 -13.38 -2.06
C LEU A 186 -4.69 -13.31 -3.43
N CYS A 187 -3.39 -13.05 -3.43
CA CYS A 187 -2.64 -12.77 -4.66
C CYS A 187 -1.91 -14.01 -5.21
N CYS A 188 -1.11 -14.66 -4.36
CA CYS A 188 -0.20 -15.74 -4.75
C CYS A 188 -0.29 -16.97 -3.83
N GLY A 189 -1.32 -17.04 -2.97
CA GLY A 189 -1.49 -18.13 -2.02
C GLY A 189 -1.57 -19.52 -2.66
N TYR A 190 -2.05 -19.61 -3.91
CA TYR A 190 -2.16 -20.86 -4.66
C TYR A 190 -0.83 -21.38 -5.22
N GLN A 191 0.23 -20.56 -5.24
CA GLN A 191 1.54 -20.92 -5.81
C GLN A 191 2.48 -21.56 -4.77
N GLN A 192 1.98 -21.91 -3.59
CA GLN A 192 2.78 -22.52 -2.54
C GLN A 192 2.89 -24.04 -2.72
N ASP A 193 4.00 -24.62 -2.26
CA ASP A 193 4.21 -26.07 -2.24
C ASP A 193 3.24 -26.79 -1.28
N ASP A 194 2.73 -26.09 -0.25
CA ASP A 194 1.72 -26.55 0.70
C ASP A 194 0.31 -26.00 0.41
N ALA A 195 0.12 -25.36 -0.75
CA ALA A 195 -1.23 -25.01 -1.21
C ALA A 195 -1.98 -26.28 -1.56
N HIS A 196 -3.01 -26.59 -0.79
CA HIS A 196 -3.90 -27.72 -1.04
C HIS A 196 -5.18 -27.21 -1.71
N PRO A 197 -5.36 -27.43 -3.03
CA PRO A 197 -6.62 -27.13 -3.68
C PRO A 197 -7.67 -28.09 -3.15
N GLU A 198 -8.60 -27.55 -2.35
CA GLU A 198 -9.73 -28.31 -1.83
C GLU A 198 -10.96 -28.08 -2.71
N PHE A 199 -11.66 -29.16 -3.02
CA PHE A 199 -12.91 -29.11 -3.79
C PHE A 199 -14.08 -29.22 -2.82
N ILE A 200 -14.91 -28.19 -2.78
CA ILE A 200 -16.17 -28.24 -2.04
C ILE A 200 -17.28 -28.78 -2.94
N THR A 201 -18.07 -29.71 -2.41
CA THR A 201 -19.31 -30.15 -3.05
C THR A 201 -20.44 -29.32 -2.48
N LEU A 202 -21.22 -28.70 -3.37
CA LEU A 202 -22.35 -27.85 -3.03
C LEU A 202 -23.56 -28.30 -3.83
N ALA A 203 -24.74 -28.23 -3.21
CA ALA A 203 -25.98 -28.29 -3.97
C ALA A 203 -26.09 -27.07 -4.89
N GLU A 204 -26.85 -27.20 -5.98
CA GLU A 204 -26.98 -26.11 -6.96
C GLU A 204 -27.52 -24.82 -6.33
N ALA A 205 -28.51 -24.93 -5.44
CA ALA A 205 -29.08 -23.79 -4.71
C ALA A 205 -28.02 -23.08 -3.84
N GLU A 206 -27.22 -23.83 -3.08
CA GLU A 206 -26.16 -23.27 -2.23
C GLU A 206 -25.08 -22.56 -3.04
N ARG A 207 -24.75 -23.12 -4.22
CA ARG A 207 -23.79 -22.52 -5.13
C ARG A 207 -24.30 -21.20 -5.71
N GLU A 208 -25.58 -21.11 -6.04
CA GLU A 208 -26.19 -19.85 -6.50
C GLU A 208 -26.30 -18.81 -5.38
N ASP A 209 -26.61 -19.23 -4.15
CA ASP A 209 -26.62 -18.33 -2.98
C ASP A 209 -25.21 -17.77 -2.69
N LEU A 210 -24.18 -18.62 -2.76
CA LEU A 210 -22.79 -18.18 -2.60
C LEU A 210 -22.36 -17.21 -3.71
N ARG A 211 -22.77 -17.46 -4.97
CA ARG A 211 -22.52 -16.53 -6.09
C ARG A 211 -23.19 -15.19 -5.87
N ARG A 212 -24.44 -15.18 -5.40
CA ARG A 212 -25.17 -13.95 -5.09
C ARG A 212 -24.52 -13.19 -3.95
N MET A 213 -24.15 -13.88 -2.87
CA MET A 213 -23.46 -13.28 -1.74
C MET A 213 -22.09 -12.72 -2.14
N ALA A 214 -21.35 -13.42 -3.02
CA ALA A 214 -20.08 -12.94 -3.55
C ALA A 214 -20.31 -11.67 -4.37
N TYR A 215 -21.31 -11.67 -5.25
CA TYR A 215 -21.69 -10.51 -6.06
C TYR A 215 -22.09 -9.30 -5.20
N GLU A 216 -22.96 -9.48 -4.21
CA GLU A 216 -23.38 -8.41 -3.29
C GLU A 216 -22.22 -7.82 -2.49
N LYS A 217 -21.20 -8.62 -2.20
CA LYS A 217 -19.97 -8.19 -1.53
C LYS A 217 -18.92 -7.62 -2.49
N GLY A 218 -19.10 -7.76 -3.80
CA GLY A 218 -18.10 -7.41 -4.81
C GLY A 218 -16.89 -8.34 -4.81
N TRP A 219 -17.07 -9.61 -4.42
CA TRP A 219 -15.99 -10.58 -4.24
C TRP A 219 -16.01 -11.66 -5.33
N TYR A 220 -14.85 -12.23 -5.63
CA TYR A 220 -14.78 -13.49 -6.36
C TYR A 220 -15.28 -14.64 -5.47
N LEU A 221 -15.97 -15.61 -6.07
CA LEU A 221 -16.59 -16.72 -5.33
C LEU A 221 -15.59 -17.52 -4.49
N GLY A 222 -14.40 -17.80 -5.03
CA GLY A 222 -13.34 -18.50 -4.31
C GLY A 222 -12.84 -17.73 -3.08
N ASP A 223 -12.75 -16.41 -3.18
CA ASP A 223 -12.28 -15.56 -2.07
C ASP A 223 -13.31 -15.51 -0.94
N LEU A 224 -14.60 -15.46 -1.28
CA LEU A 224 -15.69 -15.58 -0.31
C LEU A 224 -15.60 -16.90 0.44
N ILE A 225 -15.48 -18.02 -0.28
CA ILE A 225 -15.36 -19.36 0.31
C ILE A 225 -14.15 -19.43 1.23
N GLY A 226 -12.98 -18.97 0.76
CA GLY A 226 -11.75 -18.93 1.56
C GLY A 226 -11.92 -18.11 2.84
N ASN A 227 -12.54 -16.93 2.76
CA ASN A 227 -12.77 -16.08 3.93
C ASN A 227 -13.71 -16.72 4.96
N LEU A 228 -14.78 -17.39 4.48
CA LEU A 228 -15.72 -18.10 5.35
C LEU A 228 -15.04 -19.28 6.06
N LEU A 229 -14.24 -20.06 5.33
CA LEU A 229 -13.47 -21.18 5.88
C LEU A 229 -12.44 -20.73 6.92
N ASP A 230 -11.69 -19.66 6.63
CA ASP A 230 -10.68 -19.12 7.55
C ASP A 230 -11.30 -18.79 8.92
N ARG A 231 -12.46 -18.13 8.95
CA ARG A 231 -13.18 -17.80 10.19
C ARG A 231 -13.59 -19.05 10.98
N ALA A 232 -14.18 -20.04 10.29
CA ALA A 232 -14.61 -21.29 10.92
C ALA A 232 -13.42 -22.08 11.50
N VAL A 233 -12.30 -22.13 10.77
CA VAL A 233 -11.07 -22.80 11.23
C VAL A 233 -10.48 -22.09 12.45
N GLU A 234 -10.47 -20.75 12.48
CA GLU A 234 -10.01 -19.99 13.63
C GLU A 234 -10.88 -20.21 14.87
N GLU A 235 -12.20 -20.27 14.71
CA GLU A 235 -13.14 -20.63 15.78
C GLU A 235 -12.85 -22.04 16.34
N TRP A 236 -12.68 -23.03 15.47
CA TRP A 236 -12.35 -24.39 15.87
C TRP A 236 -10.99 -24.50 16.58
N ARG A 237 -9.96 -23.78 16.09
CA ARG A 237 -8.64 -23.74 16.75
C ARG A 237 -8.73 -23.16 18.16
N ARG A 238 -9.53 -22.09 18.34
CA ARG A 238 -9.75 -21.47 19.66
C ARG A 238 -10.43 -22.43 20.63
N SER A 239 -11.47 -23.16 20.20
CA SER A 239 -12.18 -24.11 21.07
C SER A 239 -11.28 -25.26 21.55
N ARG A 240 -10.31 -25.70 20.73
CA ARG A 240 -9.34 -26.75 21.11
C ARG A 240 -8.24 -26.25 22.05
N ARG A 241 -7.82 -24.99 21.94
CA ARG A 241 -6.83 -24.38 22.85
C ARG A 241 -7.41 -24.15 24.25
N GLY A 242 -8.69 -23.81 24.35
CA GLY A 242 -9.39 -23.68 25.64
C GLY A 242 -9.61 -25.01 26.39
N GLY A 243 -9.65 -26.14 25.69
CA GLY A 243 -9.90 -27.46 26.28
C GLY A 243 -8.69 -28.22 26.85
N ARG A 244 -7.47 -27.65 26.78
CA ARG A 244 -6.25 -28.29 27.34
C ARG A 244 -5.87 -27.80 28.76
N GLY A 245 -6.64 -26.89 29.35
CA GLY A 245 -6.36 -26.33 30.69
C GLY A 245 -6.99 -27.09 31.87
N GLU A 246 -7.97 -27.96 31.64
CA GLU A 246 -8.68 -28.66 32.72
C GLU A 246 -8.70 -30.16 32.47
N LYS A 247 -7.64 -30.85 32.90
CA LYS A 247 -7.77 -32.22 33.42
C LYS A 247 -6.50 -32.67 34.15
N ARG A 248 -6.72 -32.92 35.46
CA ARG A 248 -6.00 -33.80 36.40
C ARG A 248 -4.86 -33.20 37.24
N SER A 249 -5.26 -32.62 38.37
CA SER A 249 -4.63 -32.88 39.67
C SER A 249 -5.76 -33.24 40.64
N GLY A 250 -5.87 -34.54 40.95
CA GLY A 250 -6.90 -35.10 41.80
C GLY A 250 -6.52 -36.52 42.16
N ASP A 251 -6.14 -36.69 43.42
CA ASP A 251 -5.88 -37.92 44.17
C ASP A 251 -4.61 -38.75 43.87
N VAL A 252 -3.57 -38.44 44.64
CA VAL A 252 -2.76 -39.48 45.30
C VAL A 252 -2.72 -39.15 46.79
N ASN A 253 -3.69 -39.68 47.55
CA ASN A 253 -3.58 -39.76 48.99
C ASN A 253 -2.68 -40.94 49.36
N ARG A 254 -1.43 -40.65 49.74
CA ARG A 254 -0.50 -41.58 50.38
C ARG A 254 0.15 -40.85 51.54
N ASP A 255 -0.53 -40.88 52.68
CA ASP A 255 0.12 -40.74 53.97
C ASP A 255 -0.52 -41.71 54.97
N ALA A 256 0.21 -42.80 55.24
CA ALA A 256 0.20 -43.42 56.56
C ALA A 256 1.58 -44.07 56.75
N CYS A 257 2.36 -43.38 57.57
CA CYS A 257 3.71 -43.71 58.00
C CYS A 257 3.73 -44.98 58.88
N ALA A 258 4.92 -45.55 58.96
CA ALA A 258 5.24 -46.78 59.67
C ALA A 258 5.31 -46.65 61.21
N ARG A 259 5.25 -47.83 61.86
CA ARG A 259 5.91 -48.28 63.11
C ARG A 259 5.01 -48.49 64.35
N LEU A 260 5.17 -49.73 64.87
CA LEU A 260 4.74 -50.34 66.14
C LEU A 260 3.28 -50.78 66.23
#